data_AF-A0A3P9HZ68-F1
#
_entry.id   AF-A0A3P9HZ68-F1
#
_cell.length_a   1.000
_cell.length_b   1.000
_cell.length_c   1.000
_cell.angle_alpha   90.00
_cell.angle_beta   90.00
_cell.angle_gamma   90.00
#
_symmetry.space_group_name_H-M   'P 1'
#
loop_
_entity.id
_entity.type
_entity.pdbx_description
1 polymer ?
#
loop_
_entity_poly.entity_id
_entity_poly.type
_entity_poly.pdbx_seq_one_letter_code
_entity_poly.pdbx_strand_id
1 'polypeptide(L)'
;MGDKAEDETSFYSNAEGYWRDVPPTVDGMLGGYGSISSIDINGSKAFLNKFLGEGEGKTGCSCALDCGAGIGRITKRLLLPLFSTVDLVDVTQEFLDKAKHYLGKEGRRVENYFCCGLQDFEPMSGRYDIIWIQWVIGHLTDSHLVQFLRRCQKGLRPNGLIVIKDNVSFEGVVPDEVDSSVCRDLEIVRSLVHRAGLQIVHEEQQMNFPQEIYQVHTLALR
;
A
#
# COMPACT_ATOMS: atom_id res chain seq x y z
N MET A 1 21.03 8.46 22.33
CA MET A 1 21.04 7.53 21.17
C MET A 1 20.28 6.23 21.46
N GLY A 2 20.02 5.86 22.72
CA GLY A 2 19.15 4.73 23.11
C GLY A 2 17.65 4.97 22.87
N ASP A 3 17.10 6.11 23.33
CA ASP A 3 15.64 6.37 23.27
C ASP A 3 15.00 6.27 21.88
N LYS A 4 15.67 6.74 20.82
CA LYS A 4 15.09 6.69 19.46
C LYS A 4 15.03 5.28 18.86
N ALA A 5 15.97 4.41 19.23
CA ALA A 5 16.00 3.03 18.72
C ALA A 5 15.02 2.13 19.48
N GLU A 6 14.84 2.37 20.79
CA GLU A 6 13.81 1.70 21.59
C GLU A 6 12.40 2.14 21.15
N ASP A 7 12.19 3.42 20.85
CA ASP A 7 10.94 3.97 20.33
C ASP A 7 10.57 3.34 18.97
N GLU A 8 11.53 3.28 18.02
CA GLU A 8 11.32 2.65 16.71
C GLU A 8 11.02 1.14 16.82
N THR A 9 11.76 0.42 17.67
CA THR A 9 11.52 -1.02 17.86
C THR A 9 10.11 -1.25 18.39
N SER A 10 9.69 -0.45 19.38
CA SER A 10 8.37 -0.56 19.99
C SER A 10 7.25 -0.21 19.00
N PHE A 11 7.44 0.82 18.16
CA PHE A 11 6.52 1.22 17.09
C PHE A 11 6.19 0.04 16.16
N TYR A 12 7.22 -0.66 15.67
CA TYR A 12 7.02 -1.81 14.78
C TYR A 12 6.43 -3.02 15.51
N SER A 13 6.95 -3.38 16.69
CA SER A 13 6.47 -4.56 17.41
C SER A 13 5.03 -4.42 17.90
N ASN A 14 4.61 -3.20 18.25
CA ASN A 14 3.23 -2.93 18.68
C ASN A 14 2.26 -3.06 17.50
N ALA A 15 2.61 -2.52 16.32
CA ALA A 15 1.81 -2.68 15.10
C ALA A 15 1.66 -4.16 14.71
N GLU A 16 2.76 -4.93 14.74
CA GLU A 16 2.73 -6.37 14.46
C GLU A 16 1.87 -7.13 15.47
N GLY A 17 1.94 -6.74 16.76
CA GLY A 17 1.09 -7.29 17.81
C GLY A 17 -0.40 -7.03 17.55
N TYR A 18 -0.75 -5.78 17.24
CA TYR A 18 -2.12 -5.38 16.90
C TYR A 18 -2.68 -6.19 15.72
N TRP A 19 -1.97 -6.22 14.59
CA TRP A 19 -2.47 -6.88 13.39
C TRP A 19 -2.59 -8.40 13.51
N ARG A 20 -1.82 -9.04 14.41
CA ARG A 20 -1.96 -10.47 14.71
C ARG A 20 -3.33 -10.80 15.32
N ASP A 21 -3.91 -9.88 16.08
CA ASP A 21 -5.19 -10.07 16.77
C ASP A 21 -6.39 -9.64 15.91
N VAL A 22 -6.16 -8.92 14.80
CA VAL A 22 -7.21 -8.50 13.89
C VAL A 22 -7.77 -9.70 13.10
N PRO A 23 -9.10 -9.88 13.04
CA PRO A 23 -9.70 -10.98 12.28
C PRO A 23 -9.34 -10.91 10.77
N PRO A 24 -8.95 -12.01 10.14
CA PRO A 24 -8.55 -12.06 8.73
C PRO A 24 -9.76 -12.01 7.79
N THR A 25 -10.44 -10.86 7.77
CA THR A 25 -11.68 -10.57 7.07
C THR A 25 -11.61 -9.20 6.41
N VAL A 26 -12.47 -8.92 5.43
CA VAL A 26 -12.52 -7.59 4.78
C VAL A 26 -12.79 -6.47 5.78
N ASP A 27 -13.61 -6.74 6.80
CA ASP A 27 -13.93 -5.76 7.83
C ASP A 27 -12.75 -5.49 8.76
N GLY A 28 -12.00 -6.54 9.12
CA GLY A 28 -10.75 -6.40 9.87
C GLY A 28 -9.70 -5.57 9.12
N MET A 29 -9.55 -5.78 7.80
CA MET A 29 -8.63 -4.97 6.97
C MET A 29 -9.05 -3.50 6.84
N LEU A 30 -10.29 -3.17 7.19
CA LEU A 30 -10.87 -1.83 7.05
C LEU A 30 -11.27 -1.23 8.39
N GLY A 31 -10.82 -1.81 9.52
CA GLY A 31 -11.13 -1.29 10.86
C GLY A 31 -12.64 -1.13 11.13
N GLY A 32 -13.47 -2.03 10.62
CA GLY A 32 -14.94 -1.93 10.76
C GLY A 32 -15.66 -1.16 9.65
N TYR A 33 -14.93 -0.63 8.67
CA TYR A 33 -15.49 0.09 7.52
C TYR A 33 -15.67 -0.81 6.28
N GLY A 34 -16.02 -2.09 6.44
CA GLY A 34 -16.22 -3.03 5.33
C GLY A 34 -17.11 -2.52 4.19
N SER A 35 -18.08 -1.67 4.52
CA SER A 35 -19.04 -1.06 3.57
C SER A 35 -18.38 -0.15 2.52
N ILE A 36 -17.24 0.49 2.83
CA ILE A 36 -16.57 1.41 1.89
C ILE A 36 -15.75 0.68 0.83
N SER A 37 -15.52 -0.63 0.98
CA SER A 37 -14.60 -1.38 0.11
C SER A 37 -14.96 -1.27 -1.38
N SER A 38 -16.23 -1.22 -1.75
CA SER A 38 -16.60 -1.12 -3.17
C SER A 38 -16.35 0.27 -3.73
N ILE A 39 -16.55 1.32 -2.92
CA ILE A 39 -16.27 2.71 -3.30
C ILE A 39 -14.77 2.92 -3.49
N ASP A 40 -13.98 2.39 -2.55
CA ASP A 40 -12.51 2.37 -2.62
C ASP A 40 -12.01 1.73 -3.93
N ILE A 41 -12.43 0.49 -4.20
CA ILE A 41 -11.98 -0.26 -5.38
C ILE A 41 -12.37 0.44 -6.69
N ASN A 42 -13.59 0.98 -6.77
CA ASN A 42 -14.05 1.68 -7.97
C ASN A 42 -13.24 2.95 -8.23
N GLY A 43 -12.93 3.73 -7.17
CA GLY A 43 -12.05 4.89 -7.26
C GLY A 43 -10.65 4.50 -7.74
N SER A 44 -10.06 3.46 -7.13
CA SER A 44 -8.72 2.96 -7.49
C SER A 44 -8.67 2.45 -8.94
N LYS A 45 -9.73 1.78 -9.42
CA LYS A 45 -9.81 1.31 -10.81
C LYS A 45 -9.89 2.47 -11.79
N ALA A 46 -10.71 3.48 -11.49
CA ALA A 46 -10.81 4.69 -12.32
C ALA A 46 -9.48 5.46 -12.37
N PHE A 47 -8.76 5.51 -11.24
CA PHE A 47 -7.43 6.11 -11.14
C PHE A 47 -6.42 5.37 -12.04
N LEU A 48 -6.27 4.04 -11.89
CA LEU A 48 -5.31 3.25 -12.66
C LEU A 48 -5.56 3.31 -14.18
N ASN A 49 -6.82 3.33 -14.62
CA ASN A 49 -7.17 3.40 -16.04
C ASN A 49 -6.62 4.65 -16.76
N LYS A 50 -6.21 5.69 -16.03
CA LYS A 50 -5.56 6.88 -16.61
C LYS A 50 -4.17 6.56 -17.15
N PHE A 51 -3.49 5.58 -16.54
CA PHE A 51 -2.09 5.24 -16.79
C PHE A 51 -1.91 3.94 -17.58
N LEU A 52 -2.79 2.97 -17.37
CA LEU A 52 -2.72 1.67 -18.05
C LEU A 52 -3.13 1.80 -19.52
N GLY A 53 -2.54 0.95 -20.37
CA GLY A 53 -2.92 0.81 -21.77
C GLY A 53 -1.73 0.68 -22.71
N GLU A 54 -2.01 0.81 -24.01
CA GLU A 54 -0.99 0.80 -25.07
C GLU A 54 -0.62 2.23 -25.48
N GLY A 55 0.65 2.45 -25.82
CA GLY A 55 1.17 3.73 -26.31
C GLY A 55 2.31 4.29 -25.48
N GLU A 56 2.89 5.39 -25.96
CA GLU A 56 4.01 6.06 -25.31
C GLU A 56 3.64 6.56 -23.91
N GLY A 57 4.47 6.26 -22.92
CA GLY A 57 4.28 6.67 -21.52
C GLY A 57 3.19 5.92 -20.75
N LYS A 58 2.52 4.94 -21.38
CA LYS A 58 1.56 4.05 -20.70
C LYS A 58 2.25 2.96 -19.90
N THR A 59 1.64 2.59 -18.78
CA THR A 59 2.12 1.55 -17.87
C THR A 59 1.60 0.19 -18.32
N GLY A 60 2.48 -0.82 -18.30
CA GLY A 60 2.14 -2.19 -18.66
C GLY A 60 1.18 -2.86 -17.68
N CYS A 61 0.68 -4.04 -18.06
CA CYS A 61 -0.30 -4.81 -17.29
C CYS A 61 0.18 -6.25 -17.00
N SER A 62 1.49 -6.45 -16.84
CA SER A 62 2.06 -7.80 -16.71
C SER A 62 2.14 -8.24 -15.25
N CYS A 63 2.79 -7.46 -14.38
CA CYS A 63 3.02 -7.83 -12.97
C CYS A 63 2.77 -6.65 -12.04
N ALA A 64 2.00 -6.88 -10.97
CA ALA A 64 1.79 -5.91 -9.89
C ALA A 64 2.31 -6.44 -8.55
N LEU A 65 2.69 -5.54 -7.66
CA LEU A 65 2.99 -5.83 -6.26
C LEU A 65 1.94 -5.15 -5.37
N ASP A 66 1.30 -5.91 -4.47
CA ASP A 66 0.40 -5.41 -3.42
C ASP A 66 1.17 -5.35 -2.09
N CYS A 67 1.40 -4.14 -1.57
CA CYS A 67 2.19 -3.90 -0.36
C CYS A 67 1.27 -3.62 0.84
N GLY A 68 1.48 -4.32 1.96
CA GLY A 68 0.51 -4.32 3.06
C GLY A 68 -0.78 -5.00 2.60
N ALA A 69 -0.65 -6.09 1.86
CA ALA A 69 -1.76 -6.68 1.11
C ALA A 69 -2.86 -7.26 2.01
N GLY A 70 -2.52 -7.58 3.26
CA GLY A 70 -3.35 -8.33 4.19
C GLY A 70 -3.87 -9.60 3.53
N ILE A 71 -5.18 -9.82 3.61
CA ILE A 71 -5.82 -10.99 2.99
C ILE A 71 -5.94 -10.91 1.45
N GLY A 72 -5.40 -9.87 0.81
CA GLY A 72 -5.46 -9.65 -0.64
C GLY A 72 -6.76 -9.01 -1.12
N ARG A 73 -7.36 -8.09 -0.35
CA ARG A 73 -8.59 -7.36 -0.73
C ARG A 73 -8.40 -6.58 -2.04
N ILE A 74 -7.29 -5.84 -2.12
CA ILE A 74 -6.88 -5.08 -3.31
C ILE A 74 -6.50 -6.01 -4.43
N THR A 75 -5.60 -6.97 -4.17
CA THR A 75 -5.27 -8.04 -5.11
C THR A 75 -6.50 -8.63 -5.80
N LYS A 76 -7.52 -9.04 -5.03
CA LYS A 76 -8.70 -9.73 -5.56
C LYS A 76 -9.53 -8.88 -6.50
N ARG A 77 -9.80 -7.63 -6.12
CA ARG A 77 -10.83 -6.80 -6.78
C ARG A 77 -10.27 -5.72 -7.70
N LEU A 78 -8.97 -5.40 -7.57
CA LEU A 78 -8.28 -4.39 -8.36
C LEU A 78 -7.17 -5.00 -9.22
N LEU A 79 -6.18 -5.66 -8.61
CA LEU A 79 -4.95 -6.02 -9.33
C LEU A 79 -5.11 -7.26 -10.21
N LEU A 80 -5.64 -8.38 -9.70
CA LEU A 80 -5.86 -9.58 -10.51
C LEU A 80 -6.74 -9.33 -11.76
N PRO A 81 -7.78 -8.48 -11.72
CA PRO A 81 -8.53 -8.10 -12.93
C PRO A 81 -7.76 -7.28 -13.96
N LEU A 82 -6.67 -6.60 -13.57
CA LEU A 82 -5.93 -5.66 -14.42
C LEU A 82 -4.55 -6.18 -14.85
N PHE A 83 -3.91 -7.03 -14.04
CA PHE A 83 -2.55 -7.53 -14.26
C PHE A 83 -2.55 -9.04 -14.49
N SER A 84 -1.60 -9.51 -15.29
CA SER A 84 -1.45 -10.95 -15.57
C SER A 84 -1.07 -11.73 -14.31
N THR A 85 -0.15 -11.18 -13.51
CA THR A 85 0.38 -11.77 -12.28
C THR A 85 0.44 -10.74 -11.16
N VAL A 86 0.37 -11.20 -9.91
CA VAL A 86 0.49 -10.34 -8.72
C VAL A 86 1.43 -10.99 -7.71
N ASP A 87 2.25 -10.19 -7.04
CA ASP A 87 2.95 -10.58 -5.81
C ASP A 87 2.31 -9.86 -4.62
N LEU A 88 2.28 -10.50 -3.46
CA LEU A 88 1.81 -9.91 -2.21
C LEU A 88 2.98 -9.81 -1.24
N VAL A 89 3.07 -8.70 -0.51
CA VAL A 89 3.91 -8.57 0.68
C VAL A 89 3.08 -8.06 1.86
N ASP A 90 3.19 -8.74 2.99
CA ASP A 90 2.58 -8.36 4.25
C ASP A 90 3.44 -8.84 5.43
N VAL A 91 3.35 -8.18 6.59
CA VAL A 91 4.10 -8.60 7.79
C VAL A 91 3.39 -9.76 8.52
N THR A 92 2.10 -9.96 8.27
CA THR A 92 1.26 -10.92 9.01
C THR A 92 1.06 -12.22 8.23
N GLN A 93 1.71 -13.29 8.65
CA GLN A 93 1.67 -14.60 8.00
C GLN A 93 0.24 -15.16 7.89
N GLU A 94 -0.57 -14.99 8.94
CA GLU A 94 -1.96 -15.44 9.00
C GLU A 94 -2.82 -14.80 7.90
N PHE A 95 -2.55 -13.55 7.54
CA PHE A 95 -3.25 -12.86 6.46
C PHE A 95 -2.86 -13.41 5.09
N LEU A 96 -1.58 -13.69 4.86
CA LEU A 96 -1.10 -14.31 3.62
C LEU A 96 -1.65 -15.73 3.44
N ASP A 97 -1.75 -16.50 4.51
CA ASP A 97 -2.37 -17.83 4.48
C ASP A 97 -3.88 -17.77 4.24
N LYS A 98 -4.55 -16.76 4.81
CA LYS A 98 -5.95 -16.47 4.47
C LYS A 98 -6.09 -16.06 3.00
N ALA A 99 -5.16 -15.27 2.46
CA ALA A 99 -5.21 -14.77 1.10
C ALA A 99 -5.26 -15.91 0.08
N LYS A 100 -4.48 -16.98 0.26
CA LYS A 100 -4.52 -18.19 -0.59
C LYS A 100 -5.92 -18.76 -0.78
N HIS A 101 -6.75 -18.68 0.26
CA HIS A 101 -8.16 -19.12 0.21
C HIS A 101 -9.09 -18.01 -0.29
N TYR A 102 -8.92 -16.79 0.22
CA TYR A 102 -9.77 -15.65 -0.09
C TYR A 102 -9.75 -15.29 -1.58
N LEU A 103 -8.60 -15.38 -2.24
CA LEU A 103 -8.45 -15.05 -3.66
C LEU A 103 -9.17 -16.03 -4.60
N GLY A 104 -9.49 -17.24 -4.12
CA GLY A 104 -10.18 -18.26 -4.91
C GLY A 104 -9.39 -18.69 -6.15
N LYS A 105 -10.08 -19.02 -7.24
CA LYS A 105 -9.45 -19.56 -8.47
C LYS A 105 -8.43 -18.61 -9.09
N GLU A 106 -8.66 -17.31 -9.02
CA GLU A 106 -7.75 -16.30 -9.58
C GLU A 106 -6.45 -16.18 -8.77
N GLY A 107 -6.44 -16.64 -7.52
CA GLY A 107 -5.24 -16.71 -6.68
C GLY A 107 -4.11 -17.55 -7.29
N ARG A 108 -4.38 -18.43 -8.25
CA ARG A 108 -3.35 -19.16 -9.01
C ARG A 108 -2.40 -18.26 -9.81
N ARG A 109 -2.76 -17.00 -10.02
CA ARG A 109 -1.95 -15.97 -10.70
C ARG A 109 -1.17 -15.10 -9.72
N VAL A 110 -1.27 -15.37 -8.42
CA VAL A 110 -0.32 -14.85 -7.44
C VAL A 110 0.94 -15.71 -7.49
N GLU A 111 2.08 -15.10 -7.82
CA GLU A 111 3.34 -15.84 -7.94
C GLU A 111 4.06 -15.97 -6.59
N ASN A 112 4.04 -14.90 -5.77
CA ASN A 112 4.73 -14.89 -4.49
C ASN A 112 3.87 -14.29 -3.37
N TYR A 113 4.03 -14.86 -2.17
CA TYR A 113 3.50 -14.35 -0.90
C TYR A 113 4.69 -14.11 0.02
N PHE A 114 5.13 -12.86 0.15
CA PHE A 114 6.27 -12.47 0.97
C PHE A 114 5.79 -12.07 2.37
N CYS A 115 6.18 -12.84 3.39
CA CYS A 115 5.97 -12.46 4.78
C CYS A 115 7.15 -11.61 5.25
N CYS A 116 7.04 -10.28 5.13
CA CYS A 116 8.13 -9.35 5.40
C CYS A 116 7.59 -7.95 5.72
N GLY A 117 8.17 -7.28 6.71
CA GLY A 117 7.94 -5.85 6.93
C GLY A 117 8.48 -5.02 5.76
N LEU A 118 7.76 -3.95 5.38
CA LEU A 118 8.15 -3.12 4.23
C LEU A 118 9.47 -2.38 4.49
N GLN A 119 9.84 -2.14 5.74
CA GLN A 119 11.13 -1.56 6.13
C GLN A 119 12.32 -2.42 5.69
N ASP A 120 12.13 -3.75 5.64
CA ASP A 120 13.15 -4.74 5.26
C ASP A 120 12.96 -5.32 3.85
N PHE A 121 11.77 -5.15 3.26
CA PHE A 121 11.43 -5.74 1.97
C PHE A 121 12.16 -5.07 0.80
N GLU A 122 12.72 -5.88 -0.09
CA GLU A 122 13.34 -5.46 -1.34
C GLU A 122 12.56 -6.00 -2.56
N PRO A 123 11.80 -5.16 -3.27
CA PRO A 123 11.14 -5.57 -4.51
C PRO A 123 12.16 -6.01 -5.56
N MET A 124 11.90 -7.13 -6.24
CA MET A 124 12.78 -7.62 -7.31
C MET A 124 12.94 -6.55 -8.40
N SER A 125 14.20 -6.27 -8.78
CA SER A 125 14.50 -5.19 -9.73
C SER A 125 13.84 -5.39 -11.09
N GLY A 126 13.22 -4.34 -11.63
CA GLY A 126 12.66 -4.35 -12.99
C GLY A 126 11.49 -5.31 -13.20
N ARG A 127 10.79 -5.72 -12.14
CA ARG A 127 9.73 -6.74 -12.19
C ARG A 127 8.33 -6.16 -12.38
N TYR A 128 8.04 -5.03 -11.74
CA TYR A 128 6.66 -4.58 -11.52
C TYR A 128 6.27 -3.44 -12.46
N ASP A 129 5.11 -3.57 -13.10
CA ASP A 129 4.47 -2.47 -13.82
C ASP A 129 3.77 -1.52 -12.83
N ILE A 130 3.16 -2.07 -11.77
CA ILE A 130 2.59 -1.32 -10.65
C ILE A 130 3.11 -1.85 -9.32
N ILE A 131 3.50 -0.95 -8.43
CA ILE A 131 3.65 -1.21 -7.00
C ILE A 131 2.55 -0.43 -6.27
N TRP A 132 1.57 -1.14 -5.72
CA TRP A 132 0.43 -0.57 -5.01
C TRP A 132 0.67 -0.61 -3.50
N ILE A 133 0.59 0.54 -2.85
CA ILE A 133 0.86 0.73 -1.42
C ILE A 133 -0.36 1.41 -0.82
N GLN A 134 -1.20 0.68 -0.08
CA GLN A 134 -2.46 1.23 0.44
C GLN A 134 -2.65 0.95 1.92
N TRP A 135 -2.96 2.02 2.68
CA TRP A 135 -3.18 1.98 4.13
C TRP A 135 -2.07 1.24 4.90
N VAL A 136 -0.83 1.59 4.60
CA VAL A 136 0.33 0.97 5.22
C VAL A 136 1.50 1.93 5.38
N ILE A 137 1.49 3.10 4.74
CA ILE A 137 2.61 4.06 4.89
C ILE A 137 2.67 4.63 6.31
N GLY A 138 1.54 4.63 7.02
CA GLY A 138 1.46 5.00 8.43
C GLY A 138 2.21 4.06 9.36
N HIS A 139 2.49 2.83 8.95
CA HIS A 139 3.28 1.86 9.72
C HIS A 139 4.77 1.89 9.39
N LEU A 140 5.25 2.89 8.63
CA LEU A 140 6.66 3.10 8.39
C LEU A 140 7.11 4.42 9.02
N THR A 141 8.29 4.45 9.64
CA THR A 141 8.94 5.72 9.98
C THR A 141 9.23 6.52 8.70
N ASP A 142 9.40 7.83 8.82
CA ASP A 142 9.75 8.68 7.67
C ASP A 142 11.02 8.21 6.96
N SER A 143 12.01 7.73 7.72
CA SER A 143 13.25 7.20 7.17
C SER A 143 12.99 5.94 6.36
N HIS A 144 12.24 4.98 6.93
CA HIS A 144 11.94 3.72 6.25
C HIS A 144 10.99 3.91 5.06
N LEU A 145 10.03 4.84 5.11
CA LEU A 145 9.19 5.13 3.94
C LEU A 145 10.03 5.67 2.78
N VAL A 146 10.94 6.62 3.03
CA VAL A 146 11.85 7.13 1.98
C VAL A 146 12.73 6.03 1.41
N GLN A 147 13.31 5.18 2.27
CA GLN A 147 14.16 4.07 1.83
C GLN A 147 13.37 3.02 1.04
N PHE A 148 12.17 2.67 1.50
CA PHE A 148 11.29 1.72 0.83
C PHE A 148 10.88 2.23 -0.56
N LEU A 149 10.47 3.50 -0.67
CA LEU A 149 10.12 4.10 -1.96
C LEU A 149 11.30 4.10 -2.95
N ARG A 150 12.53 4.33 -2.48
CA ARG A 150 13.75 4.20 -3.30
C ARG A 150 13.97 2.77 -3.79
N ARG A 151 13.68 1.76 -2.96
CA ARG A 151 13.76 0.35 -3.37
C ARG A 151 12.65 0.01 -4.36
N CYS A 152 11.43 0.50 -4.15
CA CYS A 152 10.33 0.36 -5.09
C CYS A 152 10.67 0.92 -6.47
N GLN A 153 11.34 2.08 -6.55
CA GLN A 153 11.78 2.66 -7.83
C GLN A 153 12.65 1.69 -8.64
N LYS A 154 13.57 0.96 -7.98
CA LYS A 154 14.40 -0.07 -8.63
C LYS A 154 13.61 -1.30 -9.07
N GLY A 155 12.48 -1.56 -8.41
CA GLY A 155 11.55 -2.65 -8.72
C GLY A 155 10.70 -2.39 -9.96
N LEU A 156 10.60 -1.14 -10.43
CA LEU A 156 9.75 -0.78 -11.55
C LEU A 156 10.33 -1.22 -12.90
N ARG A 157 9.44 -1.70 -13.77
CA ARG A 157 9.67 -1.80 -15.21
C ARG A 157 9.71 -0.42 -15.87
N PRO A 158 10.18 -0.31 -17.13
CA PRO A 158 10.01 0.90 -17.91
C PRO A 158 8.55 1.36 -17.92
N ASN A 159 8.32 2.66 -17.69
CA ASN A 159 6.99 3.28 -17.52
C ASN A 159 6.16 2.72 -16.34
N GLY A 160 6.78 1.97 -15.43
CA GLY A 160 6.16 1.50 -14.20
C GLY A 160 5.73 2.66 -13.30
N LEU A 161 4.85 2.35 -12.36
CA LEU A 161 4.29 3.33 -11.43
C LEU A 161 4.29 2.78 -10.01
N ILE A 162 4.62 3.62 -9.05
CA ILE A 162 4.27 3.40 -7.65
C ILE A 162 2.99 4.16 -7.37
N VAL A 163 2.03 3.55 -6.70
CA VAL A 163 0.81 4.22 -6.25
C VAL A 163 0.72 4.13 -4.74
N ILE A 164 0.64 5.29 -4.08
CA ILE A 164 0.31 5.41 -2.67
C ILE A 164 -1.17 5.77 -2.57
N LYS A 165 -1.95 5.02 -1.78
CA LYS A 165 -3.31 5.39 -1.41
C LYS A 165 -3.49 5.30 0.09
N ASP A 166 -3.53 6.42 0.80
CA ASP A 166 -3.51 6.40 2.26
C ASP A 166 -4.31 7.53 2.89
N ASN A 167 -4.51 7.42 4.20
CA ASN A 167 -5.14 8.45 5.02
C ASN A 167 -4.23 9.69 5.07
N VAL A 168 -4.86 10.85 5.06
CA VAL A 168 -4.22 12.16 5.14
C VAL A 168 -4.83 12.93 6.31
N SER A 169 -3.98 13.37 7.22
CA SER A 169 -4.40 14.19 8.36
C SER A 169 -4.69 15.62 7.91
N PHE A 170 -5.42 16.38 8.73
CA PHE A 170 -5.69 17.78 8.44
C PHE A 170 -4.43 18.65 8.55
N GLU A 171 -3.59 18.39 9.55
CA GLU A 171 -2.35 19.12 9.80
C GLU A 171 -1.36 18.22 10.57
N GLY A 172 -0.09 18.25 10.15
CA GLY A 172 1.02 17.61 10.83
C GLY A 172 0.96 16.08 10.82
N VAL A 173 1.59 15.49 11.83
CA VAL A 173 1.63 14.04 12.03
C VAL A 173 0.78 13.71 13.25
N VAL A 174 -0.22 12.84 13.06
CA VAL A 174 -1.12 12.37 14.11
C VAL A 174 -0.82 10.90 14.39
N PRO A 175 -0.25 10.55 15.56
CA PRO A 175 -0.04 9.16 15.93
C PRO A 175 -1.35 8.49 16.34
N ASP A 176 -1.47 7.20 16.03
CA ASP A 176 -2.48 6.30 16.57
C ASP A 176 -1.79 5.27 17.47
N GLU A 177 -2.09 5.33 18.77
CA GLU A 177 -1.51 4.44 19.77
C GLU A 177 -2.17 3.05 19.78
N VAL A 178 -3.32 2.87 19.13
CA VAL A 178 -4.07 1.61 19.12
C VAL A 178 -3.43 0.61 18.16
N ASP A 179 -3.19 1.03 16.92
CA ASP A 179 -2.57 0.19 15.88
C ASP A 179 -1.07 0.49 15.65
N SER A 180 -0.52 1.43 16.42
CA SER A 180 0.86 1.90 16.31
C SER A 180 1.19 2.36 14.89
N SER A 181 0.48 3.40 14.45
CA SER A 181 0.66 4.03 13.15
C SER A 181 0.72 5.54 13.25
N VAL A 182 1.01 6.21 12.14
CA VAL A 182 0.91 7.67 12.01
C VAL A 182 0.12 8.06 10.77
N CYS A 183 -0.78 9.03 10.93
CA CYS A 183 -1.46 9.71 9.84
C CYS A 183 -0.74 11.03 9.56
N ARG A 184 -0.22 11.19 8.35
CA ARG A 184 0.56 12.38 7.95
C ARG A 184 -0.30 13.32 7.13
N ASP A 185 -0.04 14.62 7.22
CA ASP A 185 -0.62 15.55 6.27
C ASP A 185 -0.03 15.35 4.87
N LEU A 186 -0.71 15.93 3.89
CA LEU A 186 -0.39 15.73 2.49
C LEU A 186 0.97 16.34 2.09
N GLU A 187 1.34 17.48 2.68
CA GLU A 187 2.62 18.15 2.40
C GLU A 187 3.79 17.32 2.91
N ILE A 188 3.65 16.67 4.06
CA ILE A 188 4.65 15.74 4.58
C ILE A 188 4.78 14.53 3.66
N VAL A 189 3.66 13.91 3.24
CA VAL A 189 3.70 12.77 2.29
C VAL A 189 4.40 13.20 0.99
N ARG A 190 4.05 14.35 0.43
CA ARG A 190 4.70 14.93 -0.74
C ARG A 190 6.20 15.11 -0.50
N SER A 191 6.61 15.70 0.61
CA SER A 191 8.02 15.90 0.97
C SER A 191 8.80 14.59 1.05
N LEU A 192 8.21 13.54 1.64
CA LEU A 192 8.84 12.21 1.72
C LEU A 192 9.02 11.57 0.34
N VAL A 193 8.03 11.69 -0.54
CA VAL A 193 8.14 11.24 -1.95
C VAL A 193 9.29 11.96 -2.67
N HIS A 194 9.40 13.28 -2.55
CA HIS A 194 10.49 14.04 -3.17
C HIS A 194 11.86 13.67 -2.58
N ARG A 195 11.95 13.45 -1.26
CA ARG A 195 13.16 12.95 -0.59
C ARG A 195 13.57 11.57 -1.08
N ALA A 196 12.62 10.74 -1.53
CA ALA A 196 12.89 9.46 -2.17
C ALA A 196 13.41 9.60 -3.61
N GLY A 197 13.38 10.80 -4.21
CA GLY A 197 13.80 11.03 -5.59
C GLY A 197 12.72 10.68 -6.61
N LEU A 198 11.46 10.56 -6.18
CA LEU A 198 10.30 10.31 -7.02
C LEU A 198 9.57 11.62 -7.33
N GLN A 199 8.89 11.67 -8.48
CA GLN A 199 7.99 12.74 -8.89
C GLN A 199 6.55 12.28 -8.77
N ILE A 200 5.69 13.15 -8.26
CA ILE A 200 4.24 12.94 -8.26
C ILE A 200 3.73 13.33 -9.65
N VAL A 201 3.30 12.34 -10.44
CA VAL A 201 2.78 12.58 -11.79
C VAL A 201 1.28 12.86 -11.78
N HIS A 202 0.59 12.46 -10.72
CA HIS A 202 -0.83 12.71 -10.55
C HIS A 202 -1.28 12.49 -9.11
N GLU A 203 -2.31 13.21 -8.68
CA GLU A 203 -2.87 13.11 -7.35
C GLU A 203 -4.40 13.30 -7.38
N GLU A 204 -5.12 12.48 -6.61
CA GLU A 204 -6.57 12.58 -6.45
C GLU A 204 -7.01 12.31 -5.01
N GLN A 205 -7.99 13.09 -4.54
CA GLN A 205 -8.73 12.78 -3.32
C GLN A 205 -9.83 11.75 -3.60
N GLN A 206 -9.98 10.77 -2.71
CA GLN A 206 -11.07 9.81 -2.72
C GLN A 206 -12.38 10.52 -2.34
N MET A 207 -13.38 10.39 -3.21
CA MET A 207 -14.70 10.98 -2.99
C MET A 207 -15.68 9.94 -2.44
N ASN A 208 -16.80 10.41 -1.87
CA ASN A 208 -17.93 9.59 -1.40
C ASN A 208 -17.59 8.62 -0.26
N PHE A 209 -16.59 8.94 0.55
CA PHE A 209 -16.37 8.30 1.85
C PHE A 209 -17.20 8.98 2.94
N PRO A 210 -17.47 8.28 4.07
CA PRO A 210 -18.10 8.89 5.23
C PRO A 210 -17.32 10.13 5.70
N GLN A 211 -18.02 11.13 6.25
CA GLN A 211 -17.41 12.42 6.62
C GLN A 211 -16.59 12.34 7.92
N GLU A 212 -16.82 11.29 8.71
CA GLU A 212 -16.20 11.05 10.02
C GLU A 212 -14.82 10.40 9.96
N ILE A 213 -14.37 9.94 8.79
CA ILE A 213 -13.04 9.34 8.60
C ILE A 213 -12.06 10.33 7.96
N TYR A 214 -10.77 10.05 8.10
CA TYR A 214 -9.72 10.83 7.43
C TYR A 214 -9.96 10.91 5.92
N GLN A 215 -9.52 12.02 5.33
CA GLN A 215 -9.45 12.11 3.88
C GLN A 215 -8.46 11.06 3.36
N VAL A 216 -8.77 10.46 2.22
CA VAL A 216 -7.87 9.49 1.57
C VAL A 216 -7.40 10.08 0.26
N HIS A 217 -6.09 10.11 0.05
CA HIS A 217 -5.48 10.59 -1.20
C HIS A 217 -4.78 9.46 -1.93
N THR A 218 -4.82 9.50 -3.26
CA THR A 218 -4.10 8.58 -4.15
C THR A 218 -3.06 9.38 -4.94
N LEU A 219 -1.78 8.98 -4.85
CA LEU A 219 -0.65 9.61 -5.53
C LEU A 219 -0.02 8.58 -6.48
N ALA A 220 0.16 8.95 -7.76
CA ALA A 220 0.94 8.18 -8.73
C ALA A 220 2.36 8.76 -8.82
N LEU A 221 3.38 7.91 -8.72
CA LEU A 221 4.78 8.29 -8.60
C LEU A 221 5.64 7.65 -9.70
N ARG A 222 6.62 8.39 -10.21
CA ARG A 222 7.67 7.92 -11.14
C ARG A 222 9.07 8.38 -10.70
#